data_AF-A0A392NHL0-F1
#
_entry.id   AF-A0A392NHL0-F1
#
_cell.length_a   1.000
_cell.length_b   1.000
_cell.length_c   1.000
_cell.angle_alpha   90.00
_cell.angle_beta   90.00
_cell.angle_gamma   90.00
#
_symmetry.space_group_name_H-M   'P 1'
#
loop_
_entity.id
_entity.type
_entity.pdbx_description
1 polymer ?
#
loop_
_entity_poly.entity_id
_entity_poly.type
_entity_poly.pdbx_seq_one_letter_code
_entity_poly.pdbx_strand_id
1 'polypeptide(L)'
;MGVSLSITAFPVLARILAELKLLTTDVGRMAMSAAAVNDVAAWILLALAIALSGSNSSPLVSLWVLLCGVGFVIFVIVVIKPLLALMAKRSPEGEPVKEIYICITLTLVLGCSFITDTIGIHALFGAFVAGIVVPKDGPFAAVLTEKIEDLVMSLLLPLYFVSSGLKTNVATISGALSWGLLILVIFTACFGKVVGTFTVALICKVPFREAVTLGFLMNTKGLVELIVLNIGKDRK
;
A
#
# COMPACT_ATOMS: atom_id res chain seq x y z
N MET A 1 -10.76 12.01 9.91
CA MET A 1 -11.46 10.76 10.29
C MET A 1 -12.13 10.05 9.10
N GLY A 2 -12.87 10.73 8.21
CA GLY A 2 -13.46 10.08 7.03
C GLY A 2 -12.43 9.47 6.06
N VAL A 3 -11.34 10.20 5.77
CA VAL A 3 -10.25 9.72 4.89
C VAL A 3 -9.55 8.48 5.48
N SER A 4 -9.24 8.48 6.77
CA SER A 4 -8.61 7.32 7.44
C SER A 4 -9.48 6.07 7.39
N LEU A 5 -10.80 6.22 7.58
CA LEU A 5 -11.73 5.09 7.53
C LEU A 5 -11.99 4.57 6.11
N SER A 6 -11.74 5.37 5.08
CA SER A 6 -11.95 5.01 3.67
C SER A 6 -10.72 4.37 3.02
N ILE A 7 -9.52 4.51 3.57
CA ILE A 7 -8.30 3.96 2.98
C ILE A 7 -8.33 2.43 3.08
N THR A 8 -8.22 1.76 1.94
CA THR A 8 -7.99 0.31 1.86
C THR A 8 -6.50 0.13 1.63
N ALA A 9 -5.84 -0.68 2.45
CA ALA A 9 -4.40 -0.84 2.36
C ALA A 9 -4.04 -1.74 1.17
N PHE A 10 -3.86 -1.14 0.00
CA PHE A 10 -3.44 -1.82 -1.23
C PHE A 10 -2.31 -2.85 -1.02
N PRO A 11 -1.23 -2.58 -0.26
CA PRO A 11 -0.11 -3.51 -0.10
C PRO A 11 -0.48 -4.75 0.73
N VAL A 12 -1.38 -4.58 1.70
CA VAL A 12 -1.86 -5.66 2.57
C VAL A 12 -2.85 -6.52 1.79
N LEU A 13 -3.74 -5.90 1.01
CA LEU A 13 -4.63 -6.62 0.09
C LEU A 13 -3.82 -7.42 -0.94
N ALA A 14 -2.77 -6.84 -1.52
CA ALA A 14 -1.90 -7.51 -2.48
C ALA A 14 -1.23 -8.75 -1.86
N ARG A 15 -0.75 -8.64 -0.62
CA ARG A 15 -0.19 -9.76 0.15
C ARG A 15 -1.21 -10.86 0.41
N ILE A 16 -2.40 -10.52 0.90
CA ILE A 16 -3.47 -11.48 1.15
C ILE A 16 -3.87 -12.21 -0.14
N LEU A 17 -4.03 -11.50 -1.25
CA LEU A 17 -4.33 -12.11 -2.54
C LEU A 17 -3.18 -12.98 -3.06
N ALA A 18 -1.92 -12.64 -2.76
CA ALA A 18 -0.75 -13.45 -3.11
C ALA A 18 -0.73 -14.76 -2.32
N GLU A 19 -0.90 -14.69 -1.01
CA GLU A 19 -0.95 -15.85 -0.11
C GLU A 19 -2.11 -16.80 -0.47
N LEU A 20 -3.27 -16.23 -0.81
CA LEU A 20 -4.43 -17.01 -1.26
C LEU A 20 -4.32 -17.48 -2.72
N LYS A 21 -3.24 -17.12 -3.44
CA LYS A 21 -3.04 -17.41 -4.88
C LYS A 21 -4.17 -16.89 -5.78
N LEU A 22 -4.81 -15.80 -5.38
CA LEU A 22 -5.95 -15.17 -6.07
C LEU A 22 -5.55 -14.01 -6.98
N LEU A 23 -4.28 -13.58 -6.98
CA LEU A 23 -3.80 -12.43 -7.76
C LEU A 23 -4.11 -12.48 -9.26
N THR A 24 -4.18 -13.67 -9.84
CA THR A 24 -4.41 -13.87 -11.28
C THR A 24 -5.90 -14.03 -11.64
N THR A 25 -6.77 -14.18 -10.64
CA THR A 25 -8.23 -14.28 -10.84
C THR A 25 -8.82 -12.92 -11.21
N ASP A 26 -9.99 -12.94 -11.88
CA ASP A 26 -10.68 -11.70 -12.27
C ASP A 26 -11.05 -10.84 -11.06
N VAL A 27 -11.48 -11.49 -9.96
CA VAL A 27 -11.78 -10.83 -8.68
C VAL A 27 -10.52 -10.21 -8.07
N GLY A 28 -9.39 -10.92 -8.08
CA GLY A 28 -8.11 -10.41 -7.58
C GLY A 28 -7.59 -9.22 -8.39
N ARG A 29 -7.68 -9.28 -9.72
CA ARG A 29 -7.28 -8.17 -10.61
C ARG A 29 -8.18 -6.95 -10.43
N MET A 30 -9.48 -7.16 -10.29
CA MET A 30 -10.45 -6.10 -10.03
C MET A 30 -10.22 -5.46 -8.66
N ALA A 31 -9.97 -6.25 -7.62
CA ALA A 31 -9.66 -5.75 -6.28
C ALA A 31 -8.34 -4.97 -6.25
N MET A 32 -7.29 -5.45 -6.92
CA MET A 32 -5.99 -4.76 -7.01
C MET A 32 -6.10 -3.43 -7.74
N SER A 33 -6.80 -3.38 -8.87
CA SER A 33 -7.01 -2.14 -9.63
C SER A 33 -7.87 -1.13 -8.86
N ALA A 34 -8.96 -1.57 -8.23
CA ALA A 34 -9.80 -0.73 -7.39
C ALA A 34 -9.02 -0.17 -6.18
N ALA A 35 -8.20 -0.99 -5.51
CA ALA A 35 -7.36 -0.53 -4.41
C ALA A 35 -6.29 0.47 -4.88
N ALA A 36 -5.68 0.27 -6.05
CA ALA A 36 -4.72 1.22 -6.61
C ALA A 36 -5.36 2.59 -6.91
N VAL A 37 -6.55 2.60 -7.51
CA VAL A 37 -7.31 3.85 -7.76
C VAL A 37 -7.71 4.51 -6.44
N ASN A 38 -8.16 3.73 -5.45
CA ASN A 38 -8.49 4.24 -4.13
C ASN A 38 -7.27 4.87 -3.44
N ASP A 39 -6.09 4.26 -3.53
CA ASP A 39 -4.86 4.84 -2.98
C ASP A 39 -4.53 6.17 -3.64
N VAL A 40 -4.56 6.26 -4.98
CA VAL A 40 -4.35 7.53 -5.70
C VAL A 40 -5.36 8.59 -5.26
N ALA A 41 -6.65 8.24 -5.18
CA ALA A 41 -7.70 9.15 -4.73
C ALA A 41 -7.49 9.58 -3.26
N ALA A 42 -7.08 8.67 -2.38
CA ALA A 42 -6.78 8.98 -0.98
C ALA A 42 -5.61 9.97 -0.86
N TRP A 43 -4.57 9.83 -1.68
CA TRP A 43 -3.46 10.77 -1.71
C TRP A 43 -3.87 12.15 -2.22
N ILE A 44 -4.69 12.21 -3.28
CA ILE A 44 -5.26 13.48 -3.77
C ILE A 44 -6.11 14.15 -2.69
N LEU A 45 -6.98 13.39 -2.03
CA LEU A 45 -7.84 13.90 -0.95
C LEU A 45 -7.02 14.33 0.28
N LEU A 46 -5.95 13.62 0.62
CA LEU A 46 -5.05 14.00 1.70
C LEU A 46 -4.31 15.31 1.37
N ALA A 47 -3.81 15.44 0.14
CA ALA A 47 -3.18 16.67 -0.33
C ALA A 47 -4.16 17.85 -0.30
N LEU A 48 -5.39 17.63 -0.74
CA LEU A 48 -6.47 18.61 -0.64
C LEU A 48 -6.80 18.97 0.83
N ALA A 49 -6.88 17.97 1.72
CA ALA A 49 -7.15 18.20 3.14
C ALA A 49 -6.05 19.04 3.80
N ILE A 50 -4.77 18.80 3.45
CA ILE A 50 -3.63 19.61 3.93
C ILE A 50 -3.71 21.03 3.37
N ALA A 51 -4.07 21.20 2.10
CA ALA A 51 -4.25 22.51 1.47
C ALA A 51 -5.38 23.32 2.13
N LEU A 52 -6.46 22.66 2.56
CA LEU A 52 -7.60 23.30 3.20
C LEU A 52 -7.42 23.51 4.72
N SER A 53 -6.61 22.68 5.40
CA SER A 53 -6.40 22.79 6.86
C SER A 53 -5.27 23.73 7.25
N GLY A 54 -4.41 24.12 6.31
CA GLY A 54 -3.30 25.04 6.57
C GLY A 54 -3.76 26.49 6.42
N SER A 55 -3.88 27.23 7.52
CA SER A 55 -4.19 28.68 7.49
C SER A 55 -3.14 29.54 6.76
N ASN A 56 -2.04 28.95 6.25
CA ASN A 56 -0.96 29.59 5.50
C ASN A 56 -0.37 28.71 4.37
N SER A 57 -1.00 27.58 4.01
CA SER A 57 -0.41 26.61 3.06
C SER A 57 -0.86 26.89 1.62
N SER A 58 0.00 27.53 0.82
CA SER A 58 -0.28 27.80 -0.59
C SER A 58 -0.57 26.52 -1.39
N PRO A 59 -1.58 26.50 -2.30
CA PRO A 59 -1.86 25.36 -3.20
C PRO A 59 -0.66 24.94 -4.05
N LEU A 60 0.35 25.80 -4.15
CA LEU A 60 1.68 25.54 -4.73
C LEU A 60 2.37 24.30 -4.13
N VAL A 61 2.21 24.03 -2.83
CA VAL A 61 2.85 22.86 -2.19
C VAL A 61 2.24 21.56 -2.72
N SER A 62 0.92 21.49 -2.86
CA SER A 62 0.24 20.31 -3.41
C SER A 62 0.63 20.06 -4.88
N LEU A 63 0.74 21.12 -5.67
CA LEU A 63 1.16 21.03 -7.07
C LEU A 63 2.62 20.58 -7.18
N TRP A 64 3.49 21.08 -6.30
CA TRP A 64 4.90 20.67 -6.22
C TRP A 64 5.06 19.19 -5.89
N VAL A 65 4.33 18.68 -4.89
CA VAL A 65 4.33 17.25 -4.53
C VAL A 65 3.85 16.40 -5.70
N LEU A 66 2.80 16.81 -6.40
CA LEU A 66 2.29 16.10 -7.59
C LEU A 66 3.34 16.05 -8.71
N LEU A 67 3.96 17.19 -9.04
CA LEU A 67 5.00 17.28 -10.07
C LEU A 67 6.22 16.43 -9.72
N CYS A 68 6.70 16.50 -8.47
CA CYS A 68 7.79 15.67 -7.99
C CYS A 68 7.43 14.17 -8.03
N GLY A 69 6.19 13.81 -7.70
CA GLY A 69 5.69 12.43 -7.80
C GLY A 69 5.70 11.90 -9.24
N VAL A 70 5.19 12.69 -10.19
CA VAL A 70 5.24 12.34 -11.63
C VAL A 70 6.69 12.22 -12.11
N GLY A 71 7.54 13.19 -11.75
CA GLY A 71 8.97 13.16 -12.07
C GLY A 71 9.67 11.93 -11.51
N PHE A 72 9.34 11.52 -10.27
CA PHE A 72 9.85 10.31 -9.65
C PHE A 72 9.42 9.05 -10.43
N VAL A 73 8.15 8.91 -10.81
CA VAL A 73 7.67 7.76 -11.59
C VAL A 73 8.41 7.67 -12.94
N ILE A 74 8.59 8.81 -13.62
CA ILE A 74 9.35 8.87 -14.87
C ILE A 74 10.80 8.44 -14.63
N PHE A 75 11.45 8.95 -13.58
CA PHE A 75 12.81 8.57 -13.22
C PHE A 75 12.95 7.06 -12.98
N VAL A 76 12.02 6.44 -12.23
CA VAL A 76 12.06 5.00 -11.99
C VAL A 76 11.89 4.21 -13.30
N ILE A 77 10.97 4.64 -14.18
CA ILE A 77 10.75 3.96 -15.46
C ILE A 77 11.95 4.11 -16.40
N VAL A 78 12.59 5.28 -16.44
CA VAL A 78 13.67 5.59 -17.40
C VAL A 78 15.04 5.12 -16.92
N VAL A 79 15.33 5.17 -15.62
CA VAL A 79 16.66 4.89 -15.07
C VAL A 79 16.71 3.52 -14.39
N ILE A 80 15.75 3.24 -13.50
CA ILE A 80 15.76 2.02 -12.68
C ILE A 80 15.35 0.80 -13.52
N LYS A 81 14.32 0.91 -14.35
CA LYS A 81 13.88 -0.19 -15.23
C LYS A 81 15.00 -0.77 -16.11
N PRO A 82 15.74 0.03 -16.92
CA PRO A 82 16.78 -0.54 -17.76
C PRO A 82 17.95 -1.08 -16.93
N LEU A 83 18.26 -0.49 -15.77
CA LEU A 83 19.30 -0.98 -14.88
C LEU A 83 18.96 -2.38 -14.35
N LEU A 84 17.72 -2.58 -13.89
CA LEU A 84 17.23 -3.89 -13.46
C LEU A 84 17.14 -4.89 -14.62
N ALA A 85 16.70 -4.46 -15.81
CA ALA A 85 16.65 -5.32 -16.99
C ALA A 85 18.04 -5.76 -17.45
N LEU A 86 19.05 -4.90 -17.30
CA LEU A 86 20.43 -5.21 -17.63
C LEU A 86 21.05 -6.19 -16.62
N MET A 87 20.72 -6.04 -15.33
CA MET A 87 21.09 -7.02 -14.29
C MET A 87 20.44 -8.37 -14.56
N ALA A 88 19.15 -8.40 -14.92
CA ALA A 88 18.42 -9.61 -15.27
C ALA A 88 19.03 -10.32 -16.49
N LYS A 89 19.39 -9.58 -17.56
CA LYS A 89 20.07 -10.15 -18.73
C LYS A 89 21.47 -10.71 -18.43
N ARG A 90 22.15 -10.21 -17.40
CA ARG A 90 23.48 -10.69 -16.97
C ARG A 90 23.43 -11.89 -16.04
N SER A 91 22.23 -12.34 -15.65
CA SER A 91 22.00 -13.58 -14.93
C SER A 91 21.32 -14.59 -15.87
N PRO A 92 22.10 -15.40 -16.62
CA PRO A 92 21.54 -16.40 -17.52
C PRO A 92 20.73 -17.48 -16.77
N GLU A 93 19.78 -18.09 -17.47
CA GLU A 93 18.97 -19.19 -16.96
C GLU A 93 19.85 -20.36 -16.52
N GLY A 94 19.78 -20.75 -15.25
CA GLY A 94 20.47 -21.91 -14.68
C GLY A 94 21.62 -21.60 -13.70
N GLU A 95 22.07 -20.36 -13.57
CA GLU A 95 23.04 -19.96 -12.54
C GLU A 95 22.35 -19.30 -11.33
N PRO A 96 22.83 -19.53 -10.09
CA PRO A 96 22.29 -18.86 -8.92
C PRO A 96 22.46 -17.34 -9.06
N VAL A 97 21.37 -16.61 -8.89
CA VAL A 97 21.40 -15.14 -8.86
C VAL A 97 22.36 -14.71 -7.75
N LYS A 98 23.38 -13.91 -8.10
CA LYS A 98 24.37 -13.44 -7.13
C LYS A 98 23.69 -12.63 -6.02
N GLU A 99 24.02 -12.91 -4.77
CA GLU A 99 23.50 -12.18 -3.59
C GLU A 99 23.66 -10.66 -3.70
N ILE A 100 24.74 -10.20 -4.35
CA ILE A 100 24.99 -8.80 -4.65
C ILE A 100 23.81 -8.15 -5.39
N TYR A 101 23.20 -8.85 -6.35
CA TYR A 101 22.07 -8.30 -7.08
C TYR A 101 20.84 -8.12 -6.19
N ILE A 102 20.57 -9.07 -5.29
CA ILE A 102 19.49 -8.96 -4.29
C ILE A 102 19.71 -7.75 -3.40
N CYS A 103 20.92 -7.59 -2.85
CA CYS A 103 21.29 -6.42 -2.04
C CYS A 103 21.08 -5.11 -2.80
N ILE A 104 21.51 -5.03 -4.06
CA ILE A 104 21.30 -3.82 -4.90
C ILE A 104 19.81 -3.53 -5.06
N THR A 105 18.97 -4.53 -5.36
CA THR A 105 17.51 -4.33 -5.46
C THR A 105 16.89 -3.87 -4.15
N LEU A 106 17.28 -4.44 -3.01
CA LEU A 106 16.79 -4.03 -1.69
C LEU A 106 17.20 -2.58 -1.38
N THR A 107 18.46 -2.23 -1.61
CA THR A 107 18.93 -0.84 -1.45
C THR A 107 18.18 0.12 -2.36
N LEU A 108 17.90 -0.30 -3.60
CA LEU A 108 17.15 0.51 -4.55
C LEU A 108 15.69 0.72 -4.11
N VAL A 109 15.02 -0.32 -3.60
CA VAL A 109 13.67 -0.24 -3.05
C VAL A 109 13.62 0.69 -1.84
N LEU A 110 14.59 0.58 -0.93
CA LEU A 110 14.71 1.47 0.24
C LEU A 110 15.01 2.90 -0.18
N GLY A 111 15.91 3.11 -1.15
CA GLY A 111 16.22 4.43 -1.70
C GLY A 111 15.02 5.08 -2.37
N CYS A 112 14.26 4.32 -3.16
CA CYS A 112 13.00 4.78 -3.75
C CYS A 112 11.99 5.20 -2.69
N SER A 113 11.87 4.40 -1.62
CA SER A 113 10.99 4.69 -0.48
C SER A 113 11.38 6.00 0.21
N PHE A 114 12.68 6.17 0.48
CA PHE A 114 13.23 7.37 1.10
C PHE A 114 12.99 8.62 0.24
N ILE A 115 13.25 8.54 -1.07
CA ILE A 115 13.01 9.66 -1.99
C ILE A 115 11.52 10.04 -1.98
N THR A 116 10.60 9.08 -2.08
CA THR A 116 9.17 9.39 -2.01
C THR A 116 8.74 10.02 -0.69
N ASP A 117 9.30 9.55 0.43
CA ASP A 117 9.01 10.09 1.76
C ASP A 117 9.46 11.56 1.88
N THR A 118 10.65 11.89 1.36
CA THR A 118 11.16 13.27 1.34
C THR A 118 10.35 14.21 0.44
N ILE A 119 9.70 13.69 -0.60
CA ILE A 119 8.79 14.45 -1.46
C ILE A 119 7.45 14.74 -0.73
N GLY A 120 7.17 14.07 0.39
CA GLY A 120 5.89 14.15 1.09
C GLY A 120 4.84 13.16 0.56
N ILE A 121 5.27 12.19 -0.25
CA ILE A 121 4.48 11.02 -0.65
C ILE A 121 4.79 9.90 0.34
N HIS A 122 3.90 8.93 0.55
CA HIS A 122 4.21 7.79 1.40
C HIS A 122 5.42 7.00 0.89
N ALA A 123 6.34 6.67 1.79
CA ALA A 123 7.47 5.79 1.52
C ALA A 123 7.07 4.47 0.81
N LEU A 124 5.90 3.93 1.13
CA LEU A 124 5.41 2.69 0.56
C LEU A 124 5.17 2.80 -0.97
N PHE A 125 4.75 3.97 -1.45
CA PHE A 125 4.56 4.19 -2.88
C PHE A 125 5.88 4.06 -3.65
N GLY A 126 6.98 4.59 -3.10
CA GLY A 126 8.30 4.44 -3.70
C GLY A 126 8.74 2.99 -3.83
N ALA A 127 8.57 2.20 -2.76
CA ALA A 127 8.84 0.75 -2.81
C ALA A 127 7.96 0.03 -3.85
N PHE A 128 6.69 0.40 -3.94
CA PHE A 128 5.74 -0.22 -4.86
C PHE A 128 6.07 0.06 -6.33
N VAL A 129 6.35 1.32 -6.68
CA VAL A 129 6.74 1.70 -8.05
C VAL A 129 8.02 1.00 -8.45
N ALA A 130 9.01 0.91 -7.55
CA ALA A 130 10.24 0.15 -7.79
C ALA A 130 9.94 -1.33 -8.04
N GLY A 131 9.04 -1.94 -7.25
CA GLY A 131 8.62 -3.34 -7.40
C GLY A 131 7.90 -3.65 -8.72
N ILE A 132 7.02 -2.75 -9.20
CA ILE A 132 6.33 -2.91 -10.49
C ILE A 132 7.32 -2.96 -11.66
N VAL A 133 8.41 -2.20 -11.53
CA VAL A 133 9.39 -2.00 -12.59
C VAL A 133 10.39 -3.16 -12.70
N VAL A 134 10.43 -4.05 -11.71
CA VAL A 134 11.23 -5.28 -11.75
C VAL A 134 10.83 -6.12 -12.97
N PRO A 135 11.78 -6.53 -13.82
CA PRO A 135 11.50 -7.35 -15.00
C PRO A 135 10.96 -8.71 -14.55
N LYS A 136 9.83 -9.12 -15.15
CA LYS A 136 9.16 -10.41 -14.83
C LYS A 136 9.71 -11.59 -15.63
N ASP A 137 10.53 -11.30 -16.65
CA ASP A 137 11.11 -12.30 -17.53
C ASP A 137 12.38 -12.89 -16.91
N GLY A 138 12.45 -14.22 -16.85
CA GLY A 138 13.60 -14.98 -16.34
C GLY A 138 13.57 -15.29 -14.83
N PRO A 139 14.59 -16.00 -14.32
CA PRO A 139 14.62 -16.50 -12.93
C PRO A 139 14.85 -15.38 -11.89
N PHE A 140 15.27 -14.19 -12.34
CA PHE A 140 15.63 -13.07 -11.48
C PHE A 140 14.48 -12.64 -10.55
N ALA A 141 13.28 -12.44 -11.09
CA ALA A 141 12.12 -12.02 -10.29
C ALA A 141 11.70 -13.08 -9.27
N ALA A 142 11.76 -14.37 -9.64
CA ALA A 142 11.38 -15.47 -8.76
C ALA A 142 12.31 -15.57 -7.55
N VAL A 143 13.63 -15.60 -7.80
CA VAL A 143 14.64 -15.67 -6.73
C VAL A 143 14.60 -14.43 -5.84
N LEU A 144 14.43 -13.25 -6.43
CA LEU A 144 14.29 -12.01 -5.67
C LEU A 144 13.05 -12.05 -4.77
N THR A 145 11.92 -12.53 -5.29
CA THR A 145 10.67 -12.64 -4.53
C THR A 145 10.82 -13.59 -3.36
N GLU A 146 11.38 -14.78 -3.58
CA GLU A 146 11.60 -15.80 -2.54
C GLU A 146 12.46 -15.24 -1.39
N LYS A 147 13.59 -14.60 -1.72
CA LYS A 147 14.51 -14.04 -0.71
C LYS A 147 13.91 -12.88 0.07
N ILE A 148 13.17 -12.01 -0.61
CA ILE A 148 12.46 -10.89 0.04
C ILE A 148 11.32 -11.42 0.91
N GLU A 149 10.59 -12.43 0.43
CA GLU A 149 9.50 -13.05 1.17
C GLU A 149 9.99 -13.67 2.47
N ASP A 150 11.06 -14.47 2.43
CA ASP A 150 11.69 -15.05 3.61
C ASP A 150 12.09 -13.97 4.63
N LEU A 151 12.77 -12.91 4.19
CA LEU A 151 13.17 -11.79 5.05
C LEU A 151 11.95 -11.12 5.69
N VAL A 152 10.90 -10.87 4.90
CA VAL A 152 9.71 -10.18 5.39
C VAL A 152 8.94 -11.04 6.38
N MET A 153 8.71 -12.32 6.06
CA MET A 153 7.92 -13.23 6.90
C MET A 153 8.66 -13.61 8.18
N SER A 154 9.98 -13.83 8.11
CA SER A 154 10.77 -14.26 9.26
C SER A 154 11.09 -13.11 10.22
N LEU A 155 11.35 -11.89 9.70
CA LEU A 155 11.86 -10.78 10.52
C LEU A 155 10.93 -9.57 10.55
N LEU A 156 10.62 -8.97 9.39
CA LEU A 156 9.96 -7.65 9.35
C LEU A 156 8.50 -7.71 9.85
N LEU A 157 7.78 -8.77 9.50
CA LEU A 157 6.36 -8.92 9.82
C LEU A 157 6.13 -9.18 11.32
N PRO A 158 6.85 -10.10 12.00
CA PRO A 158 6.78 -10.24 13.45
C PRO A 158 7.16 -8.94 14.19
N LEU A 159 8.25 -8.29 13.79
CA LEU A 159 8.75 -7.07 14.45
C LEU A 159 7.76 -5.90 14.29
N TYR A 160 7.09 -5.81 13.14
CA TYR A 160 5.99 -4.89 12.93
C TYR A 160 4.83 -5.16 13.91
N PHE A 161 4.40 -6.41 14.05
CA PHE A 161 3.29 -6.77 14.96
C PHE A 161 3.63 -6.46 16.41
N VAL A 162 4.89 -6.67 16.83
CA VAL A 162 5.36 -6.28 18.17
C VAL A 162 5.31 -4.76 18.35
N SER A 163 5.84 -3.99 17.41
CA SER A 163 5.85 -2.52 17.49
C SER A 163 4.43 -1.93 17.51
N SER A 164 3.54 -2.44 16.65
CA SER A 164 2.14 -2.03 16.59
C SER A 164 1.37 -2.46 17.85
N GLY A 165 1.63 -3.67 18.36
CA GLY A 165 1.04 -4.19 19.59
C GLY A 165 1.40 -3.35 20.81
N LEU A 166 2.68 -2.97 20.95
CA LEU A 166 3.15 -2.13 22.07
C LEU A 166 2.50 -0.74 22.08
N LYS A 167 2.22 -0.16 20.92
CA LYS A 167 1.53 1.14 20.80
C LYS A 167 0.04 1.05 21.10
N THR A 168 -0.53 -0.15 21.11
CA THR A 168 -1.96 -0.40 21.30
C THR A 168 -2.25 -0.63 22.78
N ASN A 169 -2.61 0.44 23.49
CA ASN A 169 -3.02 0.33 24.89
C ASN A 169 -4.54 0.11 25.02
N VAL A 170 -4.96 -1.16 25.02
CA VAL A 170 -6.37 -1.55 25.17
C VAL A 170 -6.94 -1.13 26.54
N ALA A 171 -6.08 -0.91 27.55
CA ALA A 171 -6.50 -0.48 28.89
C ALA A 171 -6.97 0.99 28.95
N THR A 172 -6.76 1.78 27.88
CA THR A 172 -7.32 3.14 27.78
C THR A 172 -8.82 3.16 27.42
N ILE A 173 -9.38 2.03 26.97
CA ILE A 173 -10.82 1.89 26.68
C ILE A 173 -11.54 1.50 27.97
N SER A 174 -11.76 2.48 28.85
CA SER A 174 -12.58 2.32 30.05
C SER A 174 -13.93 3.02 29.88
N GLY A 175 -15.01 2.33 30.27
CA GLY A 175 -16.39 2.84 30.23
C GLY A 175 -17.23 2.36 29.04
N ALA A 176 -18.52 2.18 29.28
CA ALA A 176 -19.49 1.70 28.30
C ALA A 176 -19.64 2.64 27.09
N LEU A 177 -19.40 3.95 27.29
CA LEU A 177 -19.46 4.96 26.22
C LEU A 177 -18.29 4.81 25.23
N SER A 178 -17.07 4.58 25.73
CA SER A 178 -15.88 4.33 24.90
C SER A 178 -16.02 3.04 24.08
N TRP A 179 -16.56 1.98 24.68
CA TRP A 179 -16.89 0.73 24.00
C TRP A 179 -18.01 0.91 22.95
N GLY A 180 -19.05 1.69 23.28
CA GLY A 180 -20.13 2.01 22.36
C GLY A 180 -19.65 2.79 21.13
N LEU A 181 -18.81 3.81 21.32
CA LEU A 181 -18.20 4.57 20.22
C LEU A 181 -17.26 3.69 19.38
N LEU A 182 -16.48 2.81 20.00
CA LEU A 182 -15.61 1.86 19.29
C LEU A 182 -16.43 0.96 18.36
N ILE A 183 -17.46 0.30 18.89
CA ILE A 183 -18.34 -0.58 18.12
C ILE A 183 -19.04 0.19 17.00
N LEU A 184 -19.52 1.40 17.29
CA LEU A 184 -20.21 2.24 16.31
C LEU A 184 -19.27 2.64 15.16
N VAL A 185 -18.03 3.03 15.45
CA VAL A 185 -17.02 3.36 14.43
C VAL A 185 -16.65 2.13 13.59
N ILE A 186 -16.42 0.99 14.22
CA ILE A 186 -16.10 -0.27 13.51
C ILE A 186 -17.26 -0.68 12.61
N PHE A 187 -18.48 -0.67 13.14
CA PHE A 187 -19.68 -1.05 12.40
C PHE A 187 -19.92 -0.11 11.22
N THR A 188 -19.85 1.21 11.44
CA THR A 188 -20.04 2.21 10.37
C THR A 188 -18.96 2.10 9.30
N ALA A 189 -17.70 1.88 9.69
CA ALA A 189 -16.59 1.73 8.75
C ALA A 189 -16.70 0.44 7.93
N CYS A 190 -17.04 -0.68 8.57
CA CYS A 190 -17.21 -1.96 7.87
C CYS A 190 -18.44 -1.94 6.98
N PHE A 191 -19.57 -1.51 7.50
CA PHE A 191 -20.83 -1.49 6.77
C PHE A 191 -20.77 -0.53 5.59
N GLY A 192 -20.24 0.68 5.78
CA GLY A 192 -20.09 1.68 4.71
C GLY A 192 -19.23 1.16 3.55
N LYS A 193 -18.08 0.55 3.84
CA LYS A 193 -17.21 0.01 2.79
C LYS A 193 -17.81 -1.21 2.10
N VAL A 194 -18.27 -2.20 2.87
CA VAL A 194 -18.78 -3.46 2.30
C VAL A 194 -20.03 -3.19 1.48
N VAL A 195 -20.99 -2.42 2.00
CA VAL A 195 -22.23 -2.11 1.28
C VAL A 195 -21.97 -1.17 0.10
N GLY A 196 -21.08 -0.17 0.25
CA GLY A 196 -20.74 0.74 -0.84
C GLY A 196 -20.08 0.01 -2.02
N THR A 197 -19.07 -0.81 -1.76
CA THR A 197 -18.38 -1.60 -2.79
C THR A 197 -19.27 -2.67 -3.40
N PHE A 198 -20.08 -3.34 -2.60
CA PHE A 198 -21.07 -4.31 -3.08
C PHE A 198 -22.11 -3.68 -4.01
N THR A 199 -22.63 -2.50 -3.65
CA THR A 199 -23.62 -1.76 -4.46
C THR A 199 -23.02 -1.31 -5.79
N VAL A 200 -21.80 -0.76 -5.78
CA VAL A 200 -21.11 -0.36 -7.01
C VAL A 200 -20.76 -1.57 -7.88
N ALA A 201 -20.32 -2.69 -7.29
CA ALA A 201 -20.04 -3.93 -8.02
C ALA A 201 -21.29 -4.49 -8.71
N LEU A 202 -22.45 -4.45 -8.03
CA LEU A 202 -23.74 -4.82 -8.62
C LEU A 202 -24.15 -3.90 -9.78
N ILE A 203 -23.96 -2.57 -9.65
CA ILE A 203 -24.22 -1.61 -10.73
C ILE A 203 -23.31 -1.87 -11.93
N CYS A 204 -22.06 -2.27 -11.68
CA CYS A 204 -21.10 -2.69 -12.72
C CYS A 204 -21.37 -4.11 -13.28
N LYS A 205 -22.50 -4.73 -12.94
CA LYS A 205 -22.94 -6.07 -13.39
C LYS A 205 -21.97 -7.21 -13.02
N VAL A 206 -21.23 -7.07 -11.93
CA VAL A 206 -20.38 -8.13 -11.39
C VAL A 206 -21.27 -9.23 -10.76
N PRO A 207 -20.96 -10.53 -10.92
CA PRO A 207 -21.73 -11.61 -10.33
C PRO A 207 -21.88 -11.45 -8.81
N PHE A 208 -23.04 -11.76 -8.25
CA PHE A 208 -23.36 -11.54 -6.83
C PHE A 208 -22.30 -12.12 -5.87
N ARG A 209 -21.81 -13.35 -6.15
CA ARG A 209 -20.75 -13.99 -5.36
C ARG A 209 -19.45 -13.18 -5.39
N GLU A 210 -19.05 -12.70 -6.57
CA GLU A 210 -17.85 -11.90 -6.75
C GLU A 210 -17.99 -10.52 -6.11
N ALA A 211 -19.17 -9.89 -6.20
CA ALA A 211 -19.47 -8.62 -5.56
C ALA A 211 -19.36 -8.71 -4.02
N VAL A 212 -19.85 -9.80 -3.41
CA VAL A 212 -19.68 -10.05 -1.97
C VAL A 212 -18.21 -10.23 -1.62
N THR A 213 -17.49 -11.06 -2.38
CA THR A 213 -16.05 -11.27 -2.17
C THR A 213 -15.26 -9.96 -2.31
N LEU A 214 -15.58 -9.13 -3.31
CA LEU A 214 -14.95 -7.83 -3.52
C LEU A 214 -15.20 -6.89 -2.33
N GLY A 215 -16.41 -6.90 -1.77
CA GLY A 215 -16.74 -6.07 -0.62
C GLY A 215 -15.98 -6.44 0.64
N PHE A 216 -15.81 -7.74 0.90
CA PHE A 216 -14.96 -8.21 1.99
C PHE A 216 -13.46 -7.93 1.74
N LEU A 217 -12.98 -8.15 0.51
CA LEU A 217 -11.60 -7.85 0.14
C LEU A 217 -11.28 -6.36 0.30
N MET A 218 -12.16 -5.47 -0.14
CA MET A 218 -11.99 -4.01 0.00
C MET A 218 -12.08 -3.53 1.45
N ASN A 219 -12.57 -4.35 2.38
CA ASN A 219 -12.57 -4.06 3.81
C ASN A 219 -11.19 -4.29 4.46
N THR A 220 -10.21 -4.86 3.74
CA THR A 220 -8.85 -5.06 4.29
C THR A 220 -8.24 -3.74 4.76
N LYS A 221 -8.24 -3.60 6.09
CA LYS A 221 -7.51 -2.58 6.83
C LYS A 221 -6.10 -3.10 7.08
N GLY A 222 -5.14 -2.20 7.11
CA GLY A 222 -3.75 -2.59 7.15
C GLY A 222 -2.84 -1.57 7.81
N LEU A 223 -1.54 -1.81 7.65
CA LEU A 223 -0.47 -1.07 8.34
C LEU A 223 -0.47 0.43 8.01
N VAL A 224 -0.85 0.78 6.78
CA VAL A 224 -0.92 2.16 6.29
C VAL A 224 -1.97 2.98 7.06
N GLU A 225 -3.09 2.38 7.45
CA GLU A 225 -4.16 3.08 8.19
C GLU A 225 -3.69 3.43 9.61
N LEU A 226 -2.95 2.53 10.26
CA LEU A 226 -2.31 2.80 11.55
C LEU A 226 -1.23 3.89 11.45
N ILE A 227 -0.51 3.98 10.34
CA ILE A 227 0.46 5.06 10.12
C ILE A 227 -0.26 6.40 9.95
N VAL A 228 -1.32 6.46 9.12
CA VAL A 228 -2.13 7.68 8.94
C VAL A 228 -2.79 8.11 10.26
N LEU A 229 -3.31 7.15 11.04
CA LEU A 229 -3.85 7.40 12.38
C LEU A 229 -2.78 7.90 13.35
N ASN A 230 -1.57 7.33 13.34
CA ASN A 230 -0.46 7.79 14.17
C ASN A 230 0.04 9.18 13.76
N ILE A 231 0.22 9.46 12.47
CA ILE A 231 0.60 10.80 11.97
C ILE A 231 -0.46 11.83 12.35
N GLY A 232 -1.75 11.47 12.26
CA GLY A 232 -2.85 12.32 12.71
C GLY A 232 -2.88 12.52 14.23
N LYS A 233 -2.39 11.56 15.03
CA LYS A 233 -2.28 11.66 16.49
C LYS A 233 -1.08 12.49 16.92
N ASP A 234 0.06 12.36 16.23
CA ASP A 234 1.32 13.06 16.54
C ASP A 234 1.33 14.53 16.07
N ARG A 235 0.40 14.93 15.18
CA ARG A 235 0.20 16.34 14.78
C ARG A 235 -0.68 17.14 15.75
N LYS A 236 -0.70 16.77 17.02
CA LYS A 236 -1.44 17.49 18.06
C LYS A 236 -0.49 18.17 19.04
#